data_AF-A0A353DC44-F1
#
_entry.id   AF-A0A353DC44-F1
#
_cell.length_a   1.000
_cell.length_b   1.000
_cell.length_c   1.000
_cell.angle_alpha   90.00
_cell.angle_beta   90.00
_cell.angle_gamma   90.00
#
_symmetry.space_group_name_H-M   'P 1'
#
loop_
_entity.id
_entity.type
_entity.pdbx_description
1 polymer ?
#
loop_
_entity_poly.entity_id
_entity_poly.type
_entity_poly.pdbx_seq_one_letter_code
_entity_poly.pdbx_strand_id
1 'polypeptide(L)'
;MGNDQKRLLKNIWYDGHAPLYASDNDVYNKFLNEVQKKEADSKKAEFEGLRKNGLPKYPVAHAIQGGGKAMQVYIRGNPASKGDWVARGSLEILNDEPRPTDPEEAKKLSYTRLDLAEAITSPENPLTARVIVNRVWQWHFGRGLVSTSSNFGLLGEAPTHPELLDWLTVKFIENRWSLKWLHREILRSATYQLSSERDSRNEELDGDNLYRWRFDRRRLEVEAWRDALLAISGKLDPEMGGPTFDLKNNNTRRTVYASISRHQLDGMLRIFDFPDANVSAATRTETTVPQQQLFVLNSDFIIEQAKAFAKQVTQKHDDIVKQVEHAYQLAFGRSPSEAELEVAKSYLEAEKEKADKLSRWEQYCQALLASNELMYLD
;
A
#
# COMPACT_ATOMS: atom_id res chain seq x y z
N MET A 1 17.33 16.92 58.27
CA MET A 1 17.30 17.57 56.93
C MET A 1 15.87 17.68 56.47
N GLY A 2 15.41 18.88 56.14
CA GLY A 2 14.08 19.11 55.57
C GLY A 2 13.94 18.53 54.16
N ASN A 3 12.72 18.25 53.73
CA ASN A 3 12.41 17.67 52.41
C ASN A 3 12.97 18.50 51.25
N ASP A 4 13.01 19.83 51.39
CA ASP A 4 13.52 20.73 50.34
C ASP A 4 15.03 20.64 50.16
N GLN A 5 15.80 20.46 51.23
CA GLN A 5 17.25 20.24 51.13
C GLN A 5 17.57 18.92 50.43
N LYS A 6 16.79 17.85 50.69
CA LYS A 6 16.95 16.57 49.98
C LYS A 6 16.63 16.69 48.49
N ARG A 7 15.65 17.51 48.13
CA ARG A 7 15.27 17.76 46.73
C ARG A 7 16.32 18.58 45.99
N LEU A 8 16.86 19.61 46.64
CA LEU A 8 17.95 20.44 46.09
C LEU A 8 19.21 19.59 45.84
N LEU A 9 19.58 18.75 46.80
CA LEU A 9 20.70 17.81 46.65
C LEU A 9 20.46 16.81 45.52
N LYS A 10 19.24 16.28 45.35
CA LYS A 10 18.96 15.41 44.21
C LYS A 10 19.15 16.12 42.87
N ASN A 11 18.68 17.35 42.73
CA ASN A 11 18.82 18.10 41.48
C ASN A 11 20.29 18.44 41.15
N ILE A 12 21.14 18.67 42.16
CA ILE A 12 22.55 19.00 41.94
C ILE A 12 23.38 17.78 41.47
N TRP A 13 22.99 16.57 41.87
CA TRP A 13 23.77 15.36 41.63
C TRP A 13 23.19 14.41 40.57
N TYR A 14 21.89 14.47 40.29
CA TYR A 14 21.21 13.53 39.38
C TYR A 14 20.65 14.18 38.10
N ASP A 15 20.66 15.51 37.98
CA ASP A 15 20.35 16.18 36.71
C ASP A 15 21.55 16.08 35.77
N GLY A 16 21.35 15.56 34.55
CA GLY A 16 22.41 15.33 33.56
C GLY A 16 23.13 16.60 33.10
N HIS A 17 22.60 17.78 33.43
CA HIS A 17 23.21 19.08 33.15
C HIS A 17 23.81 19.77 34.39
N ALA A 18 23.79 19.12 35.55
CA ALA A 18 24.28 19.72 36.79
C ALA A 18 25.82 19.61 36.93
N PRO A 19 26.48 20.57 37.63
CA PRO A 19 27.93 20.59 37.78
C PRO A 19 28.52 19.40 38.55
N LEU A 20 27.71 18.76 39.41
CA LEU A 20 28.10 17.61 40.24
C LEU A 20 27.36 16.33 39.80
N TYR A 21 26.96 16.25 38.54
CA TYR A 21 26.29 15.06 38.00
C TYR A 21 27.12 13.80 38.23
N ALA A 22 26.53 12.83 38.91
CA ALA A 22 27.09 11.50 39.07
C ALA A 22 26.26 10.54 38.21
N SER A 23 26.90 9.92 37.22
CA SER A 23 26.26 8.89 36.40
C SER A 23 25.85 7.70 37.28
N ASP A 24 24.86 6.92 36.85
CA ASP A 24 24.42 5.71 37.59
C ASP A 24 25.59 4.75 37.86
N ASN A 25 26.57 4.70 36.95
CA ASN A 25 27.80 3.92 37.11
C ASN A 25 28.77 4.52 38.14
N ASP A 26 28.89 5.84 38.21
CA ASP A 26 29.72 6.50 39.22
C ASP A 26 29.12 6.35 40.63
N VAL A 27 27.80 6.52 40.76
CA VAL A 27 27.06 6.30 42.00
C VAL A 27 27.26 4.88 42.49
N TYR A 28 27.05 3.89 41.62
CA TYR A 28 27.17 2.48 41.96
C TYR A 28 28.60 2.08 42.37
N ASN A 29 29.62 2.60 41.69
CA ASN A 29 31.01 2.18 41.95
C ASN A 29 31.68 2.92 43.10
N LYS A 30 31.48 4.24 43.21
CA LYS A 30 32.23 5.10 44.15
C LYS A 30 31.47 5.44 45.44
N PHE A 31 30.14 5.45 45.41
CA PHE A 31 29.34 6.01 46.51
C PHE A 31 28.49 4.98 47.28
N LEU A 32 28.33 3.75 46.75
CA LEU A 32 27.64 2.66 47.45
C LEU A 32 28.62 1.76 48.19
N ASN A 33 28.29 1.45 49.45
CA ASN A 33 28.99 0.42 50.23
C ASN A 33 28.55 -0.98 49.79
N GLU A 34 29.32 -2.03 50.09
CA GLU A 34 29.06 -3.40 49.58
C GLU A 34 27.65 -3.94 49.89
N VAL A 35 27.10 -3.60 51.06
CA VAL A 35 25.73 -3.98 51.45
C VAL A 35 24.70 -3.33 50.53
N GLN A 36 24.91 -2.07 50.16
CA GLN A 36 24.02 -1.30 49.30
C GLN A 36 24.15 -1.74 47.83
N LYS A 37 25.35 -2.14 47.39
CA LYS A 37 25.55 -2.72 46.05
C LYS A 37 24.75 -4.01 45.90
N LYS A 38 24.82 -4.92 46.88
CA LYS A 38 24.01 -6.16 46.90
C LYS A 38 22.51 -5.89 46.86
N GLU A 39 22.02 -4.90 47.61
CA GLU A 39 20.60 -4.52 47.58
C GLU A 39 20.19 -3.92 46.22
N ALA A 40 21.03 -3.07 45.63
CA ALA A 40 20.79 -2.49 44.31
C ALA A 40 20.76 -3.56 43.21
N ASP A 41 21.66 -4.55 43.26
CA ASP A 41 21.68 -5.66 42.31
C ASP A 41 20.46 -6.56 42.46
N SER A 42 20.05 -6.84 43.71
CA SER A 42 18.83 -7.59 43.99
C SER A 42 17.59 -6.88 43.43
N LYS A 43 17.48 -5.55 43.62
CA LYS A 43 16.36 -4.75 43.07
C LYS A 43 16.40 -4.64 41.55
N LYS A 44 17.59 -4.56 40.94
CA LYS A 44 17.75 -4.62 39.48
C LYS A 44 17.31 -5.99 38.93
N ALA A 45 17.72 -7.07 39.57
CA ALA A 45 17.32 -8.43 39.19
C ALA A 45 15.80 -8.64 39.35
N GLU A 46 15.20 -8.11 40.42
CA GLU A 46 13.75 -8.10 40.62
C GLU A 46 13.03 -7.27 39.55
N PHE A 47 13.51 -6.05 39.24
CA PHE A 47 12.96 -5.22 38.18
C PHE A 47 13.05 -5.90 36.80
N GLU A 48 14.18 -6.53 36.47
CA GLU A 48 14.31 -7.28 35.23
C GLU A 48 13.41 -8.52 35.20
N GLY A 49 13.25 -9.21 36.34
CA GLY A 49 12.31 -10.32 36.49
C GLY A 49 10.86 -9.88 36.26
N LEU A 50 10.46 -8.76 36.88
CA LEU A 50 9.15 -8.14 36.68
C LEU A 50 8.97 -7.60 35.25
N ARG A 51 10.03 -7.12 34.60
CA ARG A 51 9.99 -6.67 33.21
C ARG A 51 9.82 -7.83 32.23
N LYS A 52 10.44 -8.98 32.52
CA LYS A 52 10.32 -10.21 31.72
C LYS A 52 8.97 -10.90 31.93
N ASN A 53 8.46 -10.89 33.16
CA ASN A 53 7.17 -11.47 33.54
C ASN A 53 6.00 -10.48 33.43
N GLY A 54 6.28 -9.24 33.00
CA GLY A 54 5.28 -8.21 32.83
C GLY A 54 4.30 -8.57 31.73
N LEU A 55 3.06 -8.11 31.88
CA LEU A 55 2.05 -8.21 30.83
C LEU A 55 2.61 -7.65 29.51
N PRO A 56 2.29 -8.27 28.36
CA PRO A 56 2.69 -7.72 27.07
C PRO A 56 2.26 -6.26 26.97
N LYS A 57 3.15 -5.39 26.49
CA LYS A 57 2.85 -3.97 26.31
C LYS A 57 1.58 -3.85 25.46
N TYR A 58 0.64 -3.02 25.91
CA TYR A 58 -0.53 -2.71 25.10
C TYR A 58 -0.08 -2.20 23.72
N PRO A 59 -0.78 -2.56 22.64
CA PRO A 59 -0.55 -1.97 21.34
C PRO A 59 -0.75 -0.46 21.48
N VAL A 60 0.34 0.29 21.31
CA VAL A 60 0.33 1.75 21.36
C VAL A 60 0.42 2.27 19.92
N ALA A 61 -0.46 3.19 19.59
CA ALA A 61 -0.34 3.97 18.37
C ALA A 61 0.38 5.28 18.68
N HIS A 62 1.34 5.66 17.83
CA HIS A 62 1.90 7.00 17.89
C HIS A 62 0.81 7.99 17.43
N ALA A 63 0.28 8.77 18.36
CA ALA A 63 -0.62 9.87 18.06
C ALA A 63 0.16 11.18 18.14
N ILE A 64 -0.06 12.08 17.18
CA ILE A 64 0.45 13.45 17.24
C ILE A 64 -0.68 14.31 17.80
N GLN A 65 -0.49 14.86 19.00
CA GLN A 65 -1.43 15.81 19.58
C GLN A 65 -1.02 17.26 19.22
N GLY A 66 -1.98 18.05 18.75
CA GLY A 66 -1.80 19.47 18.44
C GLY A 66 -1.92 19.84 16.95
N GLY A 67 -1.71 21.12 16.66
CA GLY A 67 -1.70 21.75 15.34
C GLY A 67 -0.73 22.94 15.36
N GLY A 68 -0.12 23.27 14.21
CA GLY A 68 0.98 24.25 14.10
C GLY A 68 0.62 25.60 14.73
N LYS A 69 1.59 26.30 15.34
CA LYS A 69 1.37 27.58 16.05
C LYS A 69 1.39 28.76 15.08
N ALA A 70 0.71 29.86 15.46
CA ALA A 70 0.95 31.14 14.80
C ALA A 70 2.46 31.40 14.80
N MET A 71 3.00 31.79 13.66
CA MET A 71 4.43 31.95 13.47
C MET A 71 4.72 33.07 12.51
N GLN A 72 5.92 33.63 12.63
CA GLN A 72 6.42 34.59 11.66
C GLN A 72 6.91 33.85 10.42
N VAL A 73 6.65 34.42 9.25
CA VAL A 73 7.20 33.89 7.99
C VAL A 73 8.72 34.02 8.01
N TYR A 74 9.41 32.94 7.71
CA TYR A 74 10.86 32.99 7.51
C TYR A 74 11.15 33.45 6.09
N ILE A 75 11.67 34.67 5.96
CA ILE A 75 11.97 35.26 4.66
C ILE A 75 13.07 34.43 4.01
N ARG A 76 12.75 33.84 2.84
CA ARG A 76 13.63 32.91 2.12
C ARG A 76 14.04 31.69 2.96
N GLY A 77 13.21 31.28 3.91
CA GLY A 77 13.45 30.12 4.77
C GLY A 77 14.53 30.34 5.85
N ASN A 78 15.04 31.56 6.02
CA ASN A 78 16.04 31.87 7.05
C ASN A 78 15.36 32.09 8.42
N PRO A 79 15.58 31.24 9.44
CA PRO A 79 14.96 31.40 10.77
C PRO A 79 15.36 32.69 11.50
N ALA A 80 16.49 33.32 11.13
CA ALA A 80 16.95 34.58 11.69
C ALA A 80 16.24 35.80 11.06
N SER A 81 15.70 35.67 9.84
CA SER A 81 15.01 36.75 9.14
C SER A 81 13.50 36.51 9.19
N LYS A 82 12.86 37.16 10.17
CA LYS A 82 11.42 37.00 10.45
C LYS A 82 10.64 38.14 9.80
N GLY A 83 9.60 37.79 9.04
CA GLY A 83 8.62 38.72 8.50
C GLY A 83 7.37 38.82 9.38
N ASP A 84 6.25 39.10 8.72
CA ASP A 84 4.94 39.24 9.36
C ASP A 84 4.48 37.96 10.05
N TRP A 85 3.63 38.11 11.06
CA TRP A 85 2.95 36.98 11.68
C TRP A 85 1.89 36.44 10.75
N VAL A 86 1.73 35.11 10.76
CA VAL A 86 0.66 34.43 10.05
C VAL A 86 -0.10 33.59 11.06
N ALA A 87 -1.41 33.86 11.15
CA ALA A 87 -2.35 33.08 11.93
C ALA A 87 -2.53 31.67 11.32
N ARG A 88 -2.96 30.72 12.15
CA ARG A 88 -3.34 29.40 11.66
C ARG A 88 -4.61 29.52 10.81
N GLY A 89 -4.76 28.71 9.76
CA GLY A 89 -5.97 28.71 8.94
C GLY A 89 -5.79 27.97 7.62
N SER A 90 -6.87 27.92 6.83
CA SER A 90 -6.88 27.50 5.43
C SER A 90 -6.05 28.45 4.54
N LEU A 91 -5.95 28.13 3.25
CA LEU A 91 -5.29 28.99 2.27
C LEU A 91 -6.09 30.30 2.12
N GLU A 92 -5.44 31.45 2.32
CA GLU A 92 -6.08 32.77 2.24
C GLU A 92 -6.76 33.03 0.89
N ILE A 93 -6.20 32.51 -0.21
CA ILE A 93 -6.80 32.65 -1.54
C ILE A 93 -8.19 31.98 -1.68
N LEU A 94 -8.52 31.07 -0.76
CA LEU A 94 -9.82 30.39 -0.72
C LEU A 94 -10.78 31.04 0.27
N ASN A 95 -10.35 32.09 0.98
CA ASN A 95 -11.15 32.81 1.97
C ASN A 95 -11.44 34.23 1.48
N ASP A 96 -12.60 34.77 1.83
CA ASP A 96 -12.98 36.14 1.45
C ASP A 96 -12.28 37.21 2.30
N GLU A 97 -11.76 36.85 3.49
CA GLU A 97 -11.09 37.79 4.40
C GLU A 97 -9.61 37.44 4.64
N PRO A 98 -8.70 38.44 4.58
CA PRO A 98 -7.30 38.24 4.90
C PRO A 98 -7.13 37.93 6.38
N ARG A 99 -6.18 37.03 6.71
CA ARG A 99 -5.90 36.70 8.10
C ARG A 99 -5.14 37.83 8.80
N PRO A 100 -5.33 38.00 10.12
CA PRO A 100 -4.62 39.02 10.86
C PRO A 100 -3.12 38.71 10.90
N THR A 101 -2.33 39.75 10.64
CA THR A 101 -0.86 39.75 10.73
C THR A 101 -0.37 40.33 12.06
N ASP A 102 -1.27 40.82 12.90
CA ASP A 102 -0.94 41.24 14.26
C ASP A 102 -0.66 40.01 15.15
N PRO A 103 0.41 40.02 15.96
CA PRO A 103 0.79 38.88 16.79
C PRO A 103 -0.29 38.43 17.79
N GLU A 104 -1.04 39.35 18.38
CA GLU A 104 -2.00 39.04 19.44
C GLU A 104 -3.30 38.48 18.86
N GLU A 105 -3.74 38.99 17.71
CA GLU A 105 -4.88 38.43 16.99
C GLU A 105 -4.54 37.08 16.33
N ALA A 106 -3.35 36.96 15.72
CA ALA A 106 -2.91 35.74 15.06
C ALA A 106 -2.77 34.56 16.04
N LYS A 107 -2.36 34.81 17.29
CA LYS A 107 -2.26 33.79 18.33
C LYS A 107 -3.62 33.34 18.87
N LYS A 108 -4.64 34.21 18.83
CA LYS A 108 -6.01 33.89 19.30
C LYS A 108 -6.75 32.96 18.35
N LEU A 109 -6.44 33.03 17.06
CA LEU A 109 -7.04 32.15 16.06
C LEU A 109 -6.58 30.70 16.24
N SER A 110 -7.55 29.83 16.54
CA SER A 110 -7.36 28.39 16.53
C SER A 110 -7.73 27.83 15.16
N TYR A 111 -6.80 27.06 14.59
CA TYR A 111 -7.08 26.17 13.49
C TYR A 111 -6.36 24.85 13.77
N THR A 112 -7.10 23.78 13.69
CA THR A 112 -6.70 22.43 14.06
C THR A 112 -6.65 21.54 12.82
N ARG A 113 -6.11 20.33 12.98
CA ARG A 113 -6.16 19.34 11.92
C ARG A 113 -7.59 18.85 11.64
N LEU A 114 -8.48 18.95 12.62
CA LEU A 114 -9.89 18.64 12.45
C LEU A 114 -10.56 19.68 11.54
N ASP A 115 -10.35 20.97 11.80
CA ASP A 115 -10.89 22.05 10.96
C ASP A 115 -10.44 21.91 9.50
N LEU A 116 -9.16 21.53 9.28
CA LEU A 116 -8.66 21.23 7.94
C LEU A 116 -9.35 20.01 7.32
N ALA A 117 -9.56 18.94 8.07
CA ALA A 117 -10.22 17.73 7.59
C ALA A 117 -11.69 18.00 7.22
N GLU A 118 -12.39 18.81 8.01
CA GLU A 118 -13.76 19.25 7.76
C GLU A 118 -13.82 20.15 6.51
N ALA A 119 -12.88 21.09 6.34
CA ALA A 119 -12.81 21.92 5.14
C ALA A 119 -12.50 21.10 3.85
N ILE A 120 -11.68 20.06 3.95
CA ILE A 120 -11.37 19.17 2.81
C ILE A 120 -12.58 18.30 2.44
N THR A 121 -13.34 17.83 3.42
CA THR A 121 -14.48 16.91 3.20
C THR A 121 -15.84 17.60 3.17
N SER A 122 -15.85 18.93 3.24
CA SER A 122 -17.05 19.76 3.17
C SER A 122 -17.79 19.54 1.84
N PRO A 123 -19.13 19.42 1.86
CA PRO A 123 -19.96 19.34 0.65
C PRO A 123 -19.82 20.53 -0.28
N GLU A 124 -19.47 21.70 0.26
CA GLU A 124 -19.21 22.94 -0.48
C GLU A 124 -17.88 22.89 -1.25
N ASN A 125 -17.00 21.92 -0.94
CA ASN A 125 -15.77 21.65 -1.67
C ASN A 125 -15.92 20.42 -2.60
N PRO A 126 -16.30 20.61 -3.87
CA PRO A 126 -16.51 19.48 -4.79
C PRO A 126 -15.20 18.81 -5.23
N LEU A 127 -14.04 19.45 -5.03
CA LEU A 127 -12.77 18.98 -5.57
C LEU A 127 -12.38 17.62 -4.98
N THR A 128 -12.48 17.47 -3.66
CA THR A 128 -12.11 16.23 -2.97
C THR A 128 -12.95 15.06 -3.47
N ALA A 129 -14.26 15.26 -3.63
CA ALA A 129 -15.18 14.26 -4.11
C ALA A 129 -14.93 13.90 -5.59
N ARG A 130 -14.68 14.89 -6.46
CA ARG A 130 -14.32 14.66 -7.87
C ARG A 130 -13.02 13.85 -7.99
N VAL A 131 -12.01 14.19 -7.19
CA VAL A 131 -10.70 13.51 -7.21
C VAL A 131 -10.85 12.04 -6.80
N ILE A 132 -11.59 11.74 -5.72
CA ILE A 132 -11.76 10.35 -5.28
C ILE A 132 -12.62 9.53 -6.26
N VAL A 133 -13.68 10.12 -6.82
CA VAL A 133 -14.49 9.48 -7.87
C VAL A 133 -13.63 9.14 -9.08
N ASN A 134 -12.81 10.09 -9.55
CA ASN A 134 -11.90 9.85 -10.67
C ASN A 134 -10.86 8.77 -10.38
N ARG A 135 -10.33 8.71 -9.15
CA ARG A 135 -9.38 7.66 -8.72
C ARG A 135 -10.01 6.28 -8.69
N VAL A 136 -11.22 6.16 -8.15
CA VAL A 136 -11.95 4.88 -8.13
C VAL A 136 -12.30 4.43 -9.53
N TRP A 137 -12.71 5.36 -10.41
CA TRP A 137 -12.90 5.08 -11.83
C TRP A 137 -11.60 4.58 -12.47
N GLN A 138 -10.50 5.30 -12.26
CA GLN A 138 -9.19 4.93 -12.79
C GLN A 138 -8.75 3.53 -12.34
N TRP A 139 -8.98 3.13 -11.09
CA TRP A 139 -8.60 1.79 -10.64
C TRP A 139 -9.35 0.66 -11.34
N HIS A 140 -10.59 0.93 -11.76
CA HIS A 140 -11.41 -0.02 -12.51
C HIS A 140 -11.08 -0.06 -13.99
N PHE A 141 -10.81 1.10 -14.61
CA PHE A 141 -10.66 1.24 -16.06
C PHE A 141 -9.22 1.56 -16.53
N GLY A 142 -8.23 1.54 -15.62
CA GLY A 142 -6.83 1.90 -15.87
C GLY A 142 -6.57 3.41 -16.06
N ARG A 143 -7.54 4.14 -16.62
CA ARG A 143 -7.48 5.57 -16.91
C ARG A 143 -8.69 6.30 -16.34
N GLY A 144 -8.43 7.40 -15.62
CA GLY A 144 -9.46 8.27 -15.05
C GLY A 144 -10.25 9.01 -16.14
N LEU A 145 -11.43 9.51 -15.77
CA LEU A 145 -12.19 10.46 -16.60
C LEU A 145 -11.39 11.74 -16.83
N VAL A 146 -10.68 12.20 -15.79
CA VAL A 146 -9.57 13.15 -15.88
C VAL A 146 -8.28 12.32 -15.87
N SER A 147 -7.51 12.39 -16.95
CA SER A 147 -6.24 11.65 -17.09
C SER A 147 -5.18 12.11 -16.09
N THR A 148 -5.17 13.40 -15.73
CA THR A 148 -4.26 14.00 -14.75
C THR A 148 -4.80 13.82 -13.33
N SER A 149 -4.78 12.60 -12.80
CA SER A 149 -5.44 12.22 -11.54
C SER A 149 -5.03 13.00 -10.28
N SER A 150 -3.88 13.68 -10.30
CA SER A 150 -3.41 14.54 -9.20
C SER A 150 -3.48 16.04 -9.52
N ASN A 151 -3.95 16.43 -10.70
CA ASN A 151 -4.05 17.83 -11.12
C ASN A 151 -5.39 18.10 -11.81
N PHE A 152 -6.30 18.71 -11.07
CA PHE A 152 -7.64 19.15 -11.52
C PHE A 152 -7.69 20.67 -11.74
N GLY A 153 -6.54 21.35 -11.69
CA GLY A 153 -6.44 22.79 -11.94
C GLY A 153 -6.30 23.13 -13.43
N LEU A 154 -6.03 24.39 -13.73
CA LEU A 154 -5.89 24.91 -15.11
C LEU A 154 -4.75 24.27 -15.92
N LEU A 155 -3.77 23.66 -15.25
CA LEU A 155 -2.66 22.94 -15.88
C LEU A 155 -2.95 21.44 -16.07
N GLY A 156 -4.11 20.96 -15.60
CA GLY A 156 -4.58 19.59 -15.81
C GLY A 156 -5.36 19.44 -17.10
N GLU A 157 -5.75 18.20 -17.41
CA GLU A 157 -6.63 17.90 -18.53
C GLU A 157 -8.11 18.02 -18.14
N ALA A 158 -8.96 18.35 -19.12
CA ALA A 158 -10.40 18.33 -18.94
C ALA A 158 -10.92 16.88 -18.84
N PRO A 159 -12.02 16.63 -18.10
CA PRO A 159 -12.64 15.32 -18.06
C PRO A 159 -13.18 14.93 -19.45
N THR A 160 -13.00 13.67 -19.84
CA THR A 160 -13.59 13.13 -21.08
C THR A 160 -15.12 13.13 -21.03
N HIS A 161 -15.68 12.85 -19.86
CA HIS A 161 -17.12 12.82 -19.59
C HIS A 161 -17.47 13.73 -18.39
N PRO A 162 -17.57 15.06 -18.57
CA PRO A 162 -17.79 16.01 -17.48
C PRO A 162 -19.09 15.74 -16.73
N GLU A 163 -20.19 15.53 -17.44
CA GLU A 163 -21.51 15.30 -16.84
C GLU A 163 -21.55 14.01 -16.01
N LEU A 164 -20.87 12.96 -16.47
CA LEU A 164 -20.76 11.69 -15.73
C LEU A 164 -19.96 11.88 -14.44
N LEU A 165 -18.82 12.57 -14.50
CA LEU A 165 -18.00 12.85 -13.32
C LEU A 165 -18.80 13.65 -12.30
N ASP A 166 -19.54 14.66 -12.75
CA ASP A 166 -20.35 15.51 -11.88
C ASP A 166 -21.51 14.75 -11.25
N TRP A 167 -22.22 13.95 -12.04
CA TRP A 167 -23.28 13.10 -11.54
C TRP A 167 -22.77 12.09 -10.49
N LEU A 168 -21.68 11.38 -10.77
CA LEU A 168 -21.08 10.44 -9.83
C LEU A 168 -20.63 11.14 -8.55
N THR A 169 -20.06 12.35 -8.67
CA THR A 169 -19.59 13.15 -7.53
C THR A 169 -20.73 13.57 -6.62
N VAL A 170 -21.80 14.15 -7.18
CA VAL A 170 -22.98 14.56 -6.40
C VAL A 170 -23.59 13.34 -5.71
N LYS A 171 -23.79 12.25 -6.44
CA LYS A 171 -24.35 11.01 -5.87
C LYS A 171 -23.44 10.38 -4.82
N PHE A 172 -22.13 10.48 -4.95
CA PHE A 172 -21.19 9.99 -3.95
C PHE A 172 -21.31 10.76 -2.62
N ILE A 173 -21.45 12.08 -2.68
CA ILE A 173 -21.67 12.93 -1.49
C ILE A 173 -23.05 12.61 -0.86
N GLU A 174 -24.12 12.54 -1.66
CA GLU A 174 -25.47 12.17 -1.19
C GLU A 174 -25.50 10.80 -0.51
N ASN A 175 -24.69 9.85 -0.98
CA ASN A 175 -24.53 8.51 -0.40
C ASN A 175 -23.47 8.47 0.72
N ARG A 176 -23.22 9.59 1.39
CA ARG A 176 -22.34 9.72 2.57
C ARG A 176 -20.93 9.21 2.31
N TRP A 177 -20.37 9.51 1.13
CA TRP A 177 -18.99 9.15 0.77
C TRP A 177 -18.73 7.64 0.80
N SER A 178 -19.76 6.83 0.56
CA SER A 178 -19.65 5.37 0.59
C SER A 178 -18.91 4.83 -0.64
N LEU A 179 -17.64 4.43 -0.46
CA LEU A 179 -16.86 3.76 -1.51
C LEU A 179 -17.56 2.48 -2.02
N LYS A 180 -18.25 1.74 -1.14
CA LYS A 180 -19.01 0.54 -1.52
C LYS A 180 -20.14 0.87 -2.50
N TRP A 181 -20.83 1.99 -2.29
CA TRP A 181 -21.86 2.45 -3.21
C TRP A 181 -21.22 2.80 -4.57
N LEU A 182 -20.15 3.58 -4.57
CA LEU A 182 -19.49 4.01 -5.80
C LEU A 182 -18.96 2.83 -6.62
N HIS A 183 -18.29 1.87 -5.98
CA HIS A 183 -17.88 0.64 -6.66
C HIS A 183 -19.08 -0.12 -7.24
N ARG A 184 -20.18 -0.26 -6.49
CA ARG A 184 -21.38 -0.96 -6.98
C ARG A 184 -21.97 -0.29 -8.22
N GLU A 185 -22.08 1.04 -8.24
CA GLU A 185 -22.61 1.76 -9.40
C GLU A 185 -21.73 1.57 -10.63
N ILE A 186 -20.41 1.68 -10.47
CA ILE A 186 -19.47 1.45 -11.58
C ILE A 186 -19.54 0.01 -12.09
N LEU A 187 -19.44 -0.98 -11.18
CA LEU A 187 -19.41 -2.41 -11.54
C LEU A 187 -20.72 -2.92 -12.17
N ARG A 188 -21.85 -2.25 -11.88
CA ARG A 188 -23.15 -2.57 -12.49
C ARG A 188 -23.44 -1.83 -13.78
N SER A 189 -22.57 -0.90 -14.18
CA SER A 189 -22.73 -0.14 -15.42
C SER A 189 -22.52 -1.04 -16.65
N ALA A 190 -23.21 -0.72 -17.74
CA ALA A 190 -22.99 -1.38 -19.03
C ALA A 190 -21.52 -1.22 -19.48
N THR A 191 -20.91 -0.05 -19.21
CA THR A 191 -19.52 0.26 -19.56
C THR A 191 -18.52 -0.67 -18.89
N TYR A 192 -18.73 -1.04 -17.62
CA TYR A 192 -17.85 -2.00 -16.94
C TYR A 192 -18.03 -3.44 -17.44
N GLN A 193 -19.19 -3.77 -18.00
CA GLN A 193 -19.55 -5.11 -18.49
C GLN A 193 -19.32 -5.29 -19.99
N LEU A 194 -18.68 -4.32 -20.66
CA LEU A 194 -18.30 -4.44 -22.06
C LEU A 194 -17.25 -5.55 -22.24
N SER A 195 -17.22 -6.17 -23.43
CA SER A 195 -16.14 -7.08 -23.80
C SER A 195 -14.87 -6.31 -24.17
N SER A 196 -13.73 -6.99 -24.12
CA SER A 196 -12.45 -6.50 -24.66
C SER A 196 -12.28 -6.77 -26.16
N GLU A 197 -13.34 -7.16 -26.88
CA GLU A 197 -13.27 -7.44 -28.32
C GLU A 197 -12.98 -6.17 -29.13
N ARG A 198 -12.25 -6.34 -30.23
CA ARG A 198 -11.85 -5.22 -31.10
C ARG A 198 -12.85 -5.10 -32.23
N ASP A 199 -13.31 -3.87 -32.47
CA ASP A 199 -14.07 -3.52 -33.66
C ASP A 199 -13.24 -2.57 -34.53
N SER A 200 -13.05 -2.95 -35.79
CA SER A 200 -12.18 -2.20 -36.71
C SER A 200 -12.63 -0.76 -36.94
N ARG A 201 -13.94 -0.49 -36.94
CA ARG A 201 -14.49 0.84 -37.19
C ARG A 201 -14.32 1.73 -35.96
N ASN A 202 -14.61 1.22 -34.78
CA ASN A 202 -14.41 1.97 -33.54
C ASN A 202 -12.94 2.24 -33.27
N GLU A 203 -12.06 1.31 -33.63
CA GLU A 203 -10.62 1.49 -33.47
C GLU A 203 -10.05 2.57 -34.39
N GLU A 204 -10.58 2.71 -35.61
CA GLU A 204 -10.20 3.80 -36.52
C GLU A 204 -10.65 5.17 -36.01
N LEU A 205 -11.81 5.24 -35.32
CA LEU A 205 -12.37 6.49 -34.79
C LEU A 205 -11.80 6.88 -33.41
N ASP A 206 -11.59 5.91 -32.53
CA ASP A 206 -11.17 6.08 -31.13
C ASP A 206 -10.27 4.91 -30.70
N GLY A 207 -9.08 4.83 -31.28
CA GLY A 207 -8.10 3.78 -30.97
C GLY A 207 -7.63 3.79 -29.51
N ASP A 208 -7.61 4.97 -28.88
CA ASP A 208 -7.25 5.17 -27.47
C ASP A 208 -8.39 4.79 -26.50
N ASN A 209 -9.56 4.41 -27.01
CA ASN A 209 -10.74 4.02 -26.25
C ASN A 209 -11.16 5.09 -25.22
N LEU A 210 -11.06 6.37 -25.57
CA LEU A 210 -11.44 7.50 -24.73
C LEU A 210 -12.94 7.49 -24.39
N TYR A 211 -13.77 7.06 -25.34
CA TYR A 211 -15.23 6.99 -25.21
C TYR A 211 -15.74 5.64 -24.70
N ARG A 212 -14.84 4.73 -24.32
CA ARG A 212 -15.17 3.45 -23.65
C ARG A 212 -16.14 2.59 -24.45
N TRP A 213 -15.80 2.28 -25.69
CA TRP A 213 -16.56 1.37 -26.55
C TRP A 213 -16.22 -0.11 -26.31
N ARG A 214 -15.12 -0.40 -25.61
CA ARG A 214 -14.72 -1.72 -25.12
C ARG A 214 -14.13 -1.63 -23.70
N PHE A 215 -13.99 -2.77 -23.04
CA PHE A 215 -13.15 -2.86 -21.84
C PHE A 215 -11.66 -2.90 -22.24
N ASP A 216 -10.81 -2.23 -21.46
CA ASP A 216 -9.37 -2.26 -21.67
C ASP A 216 -8.77 -3.43 -20.90
N ARG A 217 -7.93 -4.23 -21.57
CA ARG A 217 -7.17 -5.26 -20.90
C ARG A 217 -6.25 -4.63 -19.86
N ARG A 218 -6.36 -5.09 -18.61
CA ARG A 218 -5.65 -4.51 -17.48
C ARG A 218 -4.63 -5.50 -16.94
N ARG A 219 -3.38 -5.04 -16.81
CA ARG A 219 -2.35 -5.83 -16.16
C ARG A 219 -2.62 -5.92 -14.65
N LEU A 220 -2.40 -7.10 -14.07
CA LEU A 220 -2.41 -7.26 -12.61
C LEU A 220 -1.24 -6.52 -11.97
N GLU A 221 -1.53 -5.78 -10.91
CA GLU A 221 -0.52 -5.23 -10.02
C GLU A 221 0.26 -6.36 -9.34
N VAL A 222 1.53 -6.14 -8.99
CA VAL A 222 2.41 -7.17 -8.40
C VAL A 222 1.79 -7.84 -7.17
N GLU A 223 1.06 -7.09 -6.34
CA GLU A 223 0.41 -7.60 -5.15
C GLU A 223 -0.71 -8.60 -5.49
N ALA A 224 -1.56 -8.24 -6.45
CA ALA A 224 -2.65 -9.10 -6.92
C ALA A 224 -2.12 -10.31 -7.69
N TRP A 225 -1.08 -10.11 -8.51
CA TRP A 225 -0.43 -11.17 -9.27
C TRP A 225 0.24 -12.20 -8.35
N ARG A 226 1.01 -11.75 -7.35
CA ARG A 226 1.62 -12.64 -6.36
C ARG A 226 0.56 -13.40 -5.55
N ASP A 227 -0.50 -12.71 -5.13
CA ASP A 227 -1.59 -13.34 -4.38
C ASP A 227 -2.35 -14.37 -5.24
N ALA A 228 -2.53 -14.11 -6.54
CA ALA A 228 -3.12 -15.06 -7.49
C ALA A 228 -2.26 -16.32 -7.63
N LEU A 229 -0.94 -16.18 -7.78
CA LEU A 229 -0.01 -17.31 -7.84
C LEU A 229 -0.08 -18.21 -6.60
N LEU A 230 -0.17 -17.59 -5.42
CA LEU A 230 -0.34 -18.31 -4.14
C LEU A 230 -1.71 -18.96 -4.01
N ALA A 231 -2.76 -18.33 -4.53
CA ALA A 231 -4.12 -18.85 -4.51
C ALA A 231 -4.25 -20.09 -5.40
N ILE A 232 -3.74 -20.00 -6.64
CA ILE A 232 -3.75 -21.08 -7.63
C ILE A 232 -2.97 -22.30 -7.12
N SER A 233 -1.84 -22.07 -6.44
CA SER A 233 -1.02 -23.13 -5.86
C SER A 233 -1.56 -23.69 -4.53
N GLY A 234 -2.67 -23.15 -4.02
CA GLY A 234 -3.30 -23.57 -2.77
C GLY A 234 -2.51 -23.19 -1.52
N LYS A 235 -1.57 -22.26 -1.62
CA LYS A 235 -0.70 -21.83 -0.50
C LYS A 235 -1.16 -20.56 0.18
N LEU A 236 -1.99 -19.74 -0.47
CA LEU A 236 -2.39 -18.42 0.03
C LEU A 236 -3.01 -18.52 1.43
N ASP A 237 -2.45 -17.76 2.38
CA ASP A 237 -3.06 -17.53 3.68
C ASP A 237 -3.99 -16.29 3.61
N PRO A 238 -5.32 -16.48 3.77
CA PRO A 238 -6.30 -15.42 3.67
C PRO A 238 -6.52 -14.65 4.98
N GLU A 239 -5.78 -14.94 6.07
CA GLU A 239 -5.96 -14.29 7.37
C GLU A 239 -5.88 -12.75 7.27
N MET A 240 -6.87 -12.08 7.85
CA MET A 240 -6.98 -10.62 7.83
C MET A 240 -6.45 -10.00 9.12
N GLY A 241 -5.66 -8.93 8.99
CA GLY A 241 -5.09 -8.19 10.11
C GLY A 241 -3.91 -8.91 10.76
N GLY A 242 -3.24 -8.29 11.73
CA GLY A 242 -1.99 -8.80 12.30
C GLY A 242 -0.75 -8.09 11.74
N PRO A 243 0.46 -8.53 12.15
CA PRO A 243 1.70 -7.83 11.84
C PRO A 243 2.09 -7.94 10.36
N THR A 244 2.88 -6.97 9.91
CA THR A 244 3.50 -7.00 8.57
C THR A 244 4.62 -8.04 8.50
N PHE A 245 4.97 -8.50 7.29
CA PHE A 245 5.99 -9.52 7.08
C PHE A 245 6.95 -9.20 5.93
N ASP A 246 8.16 -9.78 5.96
CA ASP A 246 9.13 -9.71 4.86
C ASP A 246 8.82 -10.78 3.78
N LEU A 247 8.84 -10.38 2.51
CA LEU A 247 8.56 -11.24 1.36
C LEU A 247 9.64 -12.31 1.11
N LYS A 248 10.85 -12.15 1.65
CA LYS A 248 12.01 -13.03 1.39
C LYS A 248 11.90 -14.45 1.98
N ASN A 249 10.93 -14.71 2.86
CA ASN A 249 10.87 -15.95 3.67
C ASN A 249 9.86 -17.00 3.18
N ASN A 250 9.62 -17.11 1.86
CA ASN A 250 8.57 -17.98 1.29
C ASN A 250 7.21 -17.81 1.97
N ASN A 251 6.93 -16.58 2.42
CA ASN A 251 5.69 -16.28 3.10
C ASN A 251 4.52 -16.44 2.12
N THR A 252 3.41 -17.02 2.58
CA THR A 252 2.23 -17.28 1.76
C THR A 252 1.06 -16.35 2.07
N ARG A 253 1.25 -15.38 2.96
CA ARG A 253 0.26 -14.38 3.31
C ARG A 253 0.07 -13.35 2.20
N ARG A 254 -1.13 -12.76 2.16
CA ARG A 254 -1.52 -11.70 1.22
C ARG A 254 -0.50 -10.56 1.19
N THR A 255 -0.14 -10.14 -0.02
CA THR A 255 0.91 -9.15 -0.29
C THR A 255 0.59 -7.77 0.32
N VAL A 256 -0.69 -7.46 0.55
CA VAL A 256 -1.11 -6.23 1.24
C VAL A 256 -0.52 -6.07 2.66
N TYR A 257 -0.09 -7.17 3.29
CA TYR A 257 0.57 -7.15 4.60
C TYR A 257 2.11 -7.21 4.50
N ALA A 258 2.68 -7.12 3.30
CA ALA A 258 4.13 -7.07 3.12
C ALA A 258 4.71 -5.79 3.73
N SER A 259 5.87 -5.90 4.38
CA SER A 259 6.60 -4.77 4.89
C SER A 259 7.30 -4.02 3.75
N ILE A 260 7.00 -2.74 3.60
CA ILE A 260 7.62 -1.88 2.57
C ILE A 260 8.74 -1.07 3.21
N SER A 261 9.98 -1.33 2.79
CA SER A 261 11.13 -0.52 3.16
C SER A 261 11.33 0.61 2.16
N ARG A 262 11.38 1.85 2.66
CA ARG A 262 11.70 3.05 1.88
C ARG A 262 13.18 3.11 1.45
N HIS A 263 14.06 2.37 2.12
CA HIS A 263 15.49 2.33 1.80
C HIS A 263 15.86 1.18 0.85
N GLN A 264 15.19 0.03 1.00
CA GLN A 264 15.50 -1.17 0.22
C GLN A 264 14.21 -1.93 -0.08
N LEU A 265 13.51 -1.50 -1.13
CA LEU A 265 12.33 -2.19 -1.65
C LEU A 265 12.68 -3.63 -2.05
N ASP A 266 11.72 -4.55 -1.86
CA ASP A 266 11.89 -5.94 -2.26
C ASP A 266 12.16 -6.08 -3.77
N GLY A 267 12.97 -7.08 -4.13
CA GLY A 267 13.40 -7.30 -5.51
C GLY A 267 12.25 -7.62 -6.45
N MET A 268 11.29 -8.45 -6.02
CA MET A 268 10.11 -8.79 -6.82
C MET A 268 9.24 -7.55 -7.01
N LEU A 269 8.92 -6.83 -5.93
CA LEU A 269 8.11 -5.61 -6.01
C LEU A 269 8.72 -4.60 -6.99
N ARG A 270 10.04 -4.38 -6.92
CA ARG A 270 10.74 -3.48 -7.82
C ARG A 270 10.73 -3.93 -9.29
N ILE A 271 10.85 -5.24 -9.56
CA ILE A 271 10.84 -5.78 -10.93
C ILE A 271 9.47 -5.61 -11.59
N PHE A 272 8.39 -5.71 -10.82
CA PHE A 272 7.00 -5.60 -11.30
C PHE A 272 6.37 -4.24 -10.97
N ASP A 273 7.16 -3.18 -11.18
CA ASP A 273 6.72 -1.78 -11.19
C ASP A 273 5.96 -1.30 -9.93
N PHE A 274 6.32 -1.83 -8.75
CA PHE A 274 5.79 -1.31 -7.49
C PHE A 274 6.18 0.18 -7.32
N PRO A 275 5.24 1.06 -6.93
CA PRO A 275 5.53 2.48 -6.76
C PRO A 275 6.64 2.76 -5.74
N ASP A 276 7.50 3.75 -6.03
CA ASP A 276 8.51 4.18 -5.08
C ASP A 276 7.85 4.77 -3.81
N ALA A 277 8.12 4.12 -2.67
CA ALA A 277 7.56 4.47 -1.38
C ALA A 277 8.08 5.80 -0.80
N ASN A 278 9.04 6.46 -1.46
CA ASN A 278 9.58 7.77 -1.08
C ASN A 278 8.86 8.95 -1.75
N VAL A 279 8.12 8.71 -2.83
CA VAL A 279 7.44 9.76 -3.59
C VAL A 279 5.95 9.46 -3.75
N SER A 280 5.17 10.49 -4.01
CA SER A 280 3.75 10.31 -4.32
C SER A 280 3.58 9.92 -5.78
N ALA A 281 2.90 8.81 -6.04
CA ALA A 281 2.56 8.36 -7.38
C ALA A 281 1.05 8.52 -7.62
N ALA A 282 0.68 9.21 -8.70
CA ALA A 282 -0.72 9.37 -9.11
C ALA A 282 -1.25 8.12 -9.85
N THR A 283 -0.35 7.47 -10.59
CA THR A 283 -0.59 6.27 -11.39
C THR A 283 0.56 5.29 -11.17
N ARG A 284 0.35 4.02 -11.46
CA ARG A 284 1.45 3.06 -11.59
C ARG A 284 2.03 3.16 -12.98
N THR A 285 3.35 3.09 -13.09
CA THR A 285 3.99 2.89 -14.40
C THR A 285 3.90 1.41 -14.70
N GLU A 286 3.63 1.04 -15.95
CA GLU A 286 3.64 -0.36 -16.37
C GLU A 286 4.75 -0.53 -17.40
N THR A 287 5.67 -1.46 -17.15
CA THR A 287 6.77 -1.76 -18.07
C THR A 287 6.70 -3.21 -18.52
N THR A 288 6.89 -3.45 -19.82
CA THR A 288 6.97 -4.80 -20.37
C THR A 288 8.43 -5.10 -20.70
N VAL A 289 9.16 -5.61 -19.72
CA VAL A 289 10.61 -5.84 -19.84
C VAL A 289 10.97 -7.32 -19.77
N PRO A 290 11.96 -7.80 -20.55
CA PRO A 290 12.35 -9.21 -20.54
C PRO A 290 12.75 -9.75 -19.16
N GLN A 291 13.26 -8.90 -18.27
CA GLN A 291 13.63 -9.25 -16.90
C GLN A 291 12.45 -9.78 -16.08
N GLN A 292 11.23 -9.26 -16.30
CA GLN A 292 10.03 -9.76 -15.65
C GLN A 292 9.74 -11.19 -16.10
N GLN A 293 9.82 -11.48 -17.41
CA GLN A 293 9.62 -12.84 -17.91
C GLN A 293 10.72 -13.80 -17.45
N LEU A 294 11.98 -13.34 -17.44
CA LEU A 294 13.10 -14.12 -16.92
C LEU A 294 12.92 -14.45 -15.43
N PHE A 295 12.37 -13.52 -14.64
CA PHE A 295 11.98 -13.78 -13.25
C PHE A 295 10.92 -14.88 -13.18
N VAL A 296 9.88 -14.81 -14.01
CA VAL A 296 8.83 -15.83 -14.02
C VAL A 296 9.37 -17.21 -14.39
N LEU A 297 10.28 -17.29 -15.34
CA LEU A 297 10.85 -18.56 -15.81
C LEU A 297 11.88 -19.17 -14.85
N ASN A 298 12.58 -18.36 -14.03
CA ASN A 298 13.76 -18.83 -13.30
C ASN A 298 13.70 -18.63 -11.78
N SER A 299 12.72 -17.88 -11.25
CA SER A 299 12.68 -17.62 -9.80
C SER A 299 12.28 -18.86 -9.02
N ASP A 300 12.95 -19.07 -7.89
CA ASP A 300 12.63 -20.14 -6.95
C ASP A 300 11.17 -20.04 -6.48
N PHE A 301 10.68 -18.81 -6.28
CA PHE A 301 9.29 -18.56 -5.90
C PHE A 301 8.29 -19.17 -6.89
N ILE A 302 8.46 -18.91 -8.19
CA ILE A 302 7.54 -19.43 -9.22
C ILE A 302 7.68 -20.94 -9.36
N ILE A 303 8.90 -21.46 -9.31
CA ILE A 303 9.15 -22.91 -9.33
C ILE A 303 8.44 -23.59 -8.15
N GLU A 304 8.49 -23.02 -6.95
CA GLU A 304 7.77 -23.55 -5.79
C GLU A 304 6.24 -23.47 -5.91
N GLN A 305 5.71 -22.44 -6.58
CA GLN A 305 4.27 -22.36 -6.87
C GLN A 305 3.86 -23.38 -7.92
N ALA A 306 4.65 -23.56 -8.98
CA ALA A 306 4.40 -24.54 -10.04
C ALA A 306 4.39 -25.98 -9.48
N LYS A 307 5.31 -26.30 -8.58
CA LYS A 307 5.34 -27.60 -7.87
C LYS A 307 4.09 -27.85 -7.03
N ALA A 308 3.67 -26.85 -6.27
CA ALA A 308 2.48 -26.96 -5.44
C ALA A 308 1.21 -27.05 -6.28
N PHE A 309 1.13 -26.27 -7.36
CA PHE A 309 0.03 -26.30 -8.31
C PHE A 309 -0.07 -27.67 -9.02
N ALA A 310 1.04 -28.20 -9.51
CA ALA A 310 1.09 -29.53 -10.13
C ALA A 310 0.62 -30.63 -9.16
N LYS A 311 1.07 -30.59 -7.89
CA LYS A 311 0.62 -31.52 -6.86
C LYS A 311 -0.88 -31.44 -6.63
N GLN A 312 -1.46 -30.23 -6.55
CA GLN A 312 -2.88 -30.03 -6.34
C GLN A 312 -3.74 -30.57 -7.50
N VAL A 313 -3.28 -30.38 -8.74
CA VAL A 313 -3.98 -30.85 -9.94
C VAL A 313 -3.92 -32.37 -10.06
N THR A 314 -2.73 -32.96 -9.88
CA THR A 314 -2.51 -34.39 -10.08
C THR A 314 -3.07 -35.28 -8.97
N GLN A 315 -3.22 -34.76 -7.74
CA GLN A 315 -3.77 -35.54 -6.62
C GLN A 315 -5.29 -35.76 -6.69
N LYS A 316 -6.02 -34.94 -7.43
CA LYS A 316 -7.50 -34.91 -7.40
C LYS A 316 -8.14 -35.79 -8.47
N HIS A 317 -7.43 -36.05 -9.56
CA HIS A 317 -7.94 -36.76 -10.73
C HIS A 317 -6.85 -37.67 -11.30
N ASP A 318 -7.22 -38.85 -11.80
CA ASP A 318 -6.28 -39.79 -12.44
C ASP A 318 -6.21 -39.62 -13.96
N ASP A 319 -7.20 -38.96 -14.56
CA ASP A 319 -7.30 -38.73 -16.01
C ASP A 319 -6.66 -37.39 -16.40
N ILE A 320 -5.74 -37.43 -17.37
CA ILE A 320 -5.02 -36.25 -17.90
C ILE A 320 -6.00 -35.19 -18.38
N VAL A 321 -7.12 -35.56 -19.03
CA VAL A 321 -8.10 -34.58 -19.51
C VAL A 321 -8.67 -33.78 -18.34
N LYS A 322 -9.14 -34.48 -17.31
CA LYS A 322 -9.72 -33.85 -16.12
C LYS A 322 -8.69 -33.06 -15.32
N GLN A 323 -7.43 -33.51 -15.29
CA GLN A 323 -6.33 -32.77 -14.69
C GLN A 323 -6.10 -31.44 -15.43
N VAL A 324 -6.06 -31.44 -16.76
CA VAL A 324 -5.89 -30.21 -17.56
C VAL A 324 -7.08 -29.27 -17.39
N GLU A 325 -8.32 -29.78 -17.44
CA GLU A 325 -9.52 -28.99 -17.19
C GLU A 325 -9.49 -28.34 -15.80
N HIS A 326 -9.12 -29.10 -14.77
CA HIS A 326 -9.00 -28.58 -13.40
C HIS A 326 -7.90 -27.50 -13.29
N ALA A 327 -6.77 -27.67 -13.99
CA ALA A 327 -5.71 -26.66 -14.02
C ALA A 327 -6.19 -25.34 -14.64
N TYR A 328 -6.92 -25.39 -15.75
CA TYR A 328 -7.48 -24.20 -16.40
C TYR A 328 -8.55 -23.51 -15.54
N GLN A 329 -9.40 -24.29 -14.87
CA GLN A 329 -10.40 -23.73 -13.96
C GLN A 329 -9.75 -23.01 -12.76
N LEU A 330 -8.64 -23.54 -12.23
CA LEU A 330 -7.90 -22.89 -11.15
C LEU A 330 -7.15 -21.64 -11.62
N ALA A 331 -6.46 -21.71 -12.77
CA ALA A 331 -5.60 -20.64 -13.25
C ALA A 331 -6.37 -19.49 -13.92
N PHE A 332 -7.41 -19.82 -14.71
CA PHE A 332 -8.09 -18.88 -15.61
C PHE A 332 -9.61 -18.80 -15.37
N GLY A 333 -10.19 -19.68 -14.56
CA GLY A 333 -11.64 -19.68 -14.30
C GLY A 333 -12.51 -20.10 -15.49
N ARG A 334 -11.92 -20.77 -16.49
CA ARG A 334 -12.61 -21.30 -17.68
C ARG A 334 -12.13 -22.72 -18.01
N SER A 335 -12.81 -23.37 -18.94
CA SER A 335 -12.34 -24.64 -19.51
C SER A 335 -11.36 -24.38 -20.67
N PRO A 336 -10.41 -25.31 -20.92
CA PRO A 336 -9.54 -25.24 -22.08
C PRO A 336 -10.36 -25.43 -23.37
N SER A 337 -9.92 -24.78 -24.44
CA SER A 337 -10.38 -25.09 -25.80
C SER A 337 -9.85 -26.44 -26.27
N GLU A 338 -10.44 -26.99 -27.34
CA GLU A 338 -10.01 -28.27 -27.92
C GLU A 338 -8.52 -28.24 -28.33
N ALA A 339 -8.08 -27.16 -28.96
CA ALA A 339 -6.68 -26.97 -29.35
C ALA A 339 -5.72 -26.89 -28.15
N GLU A 340 -6.10 -26.18 -27.09
CA GLU A 340 -5.32 -26.10 -25.85
C GLU A 340 -5.21 -27.48 -25.17
N LEU A 341 -6.30 -28.26 -25.18
CA LEU A 341 -6.33 -29.59 -24.61
C LEU A 341 -5.44 -30.58 -25.39
N GLU A 342 -5.46 -30.52 -26.73
CA GLU A 342 -4.58 -31.33 -27.57
C GLU A 342 -3.10 -30.99 -27.34
N VAL A 343 -2.76 -29.70 -27.28
CA VAL A 343 -1.39 -29.25 -26.96
C VAL A 343 -0.97 -29.75 -25.58
N ALA A 344 -1.83 -29.62 -24.58
CA ALA A 344 -1.56 -30.09 -23.22
C ALA A 344 -1.25 -31.59 -23.16
N LYS A 345 -2.09 -32.41 -23.82
CA LYS A 345 -1.89 -33.88 -23.90
C LYS A 345 -0.58 -34.23 -24.58
N SER A 346 -0.34 -33.67 -25.77
CA SER A 346 0.87 -33.93 -26.53
C SER A 346 2.14 -33.58 -25.73
N TYR A 347 2.09 -32.50 -24.95
CA TYR A 347 3.17 -32.10 -24.06
C TYR A 347 3.33 -33.06 -22.88
N LEU A 348 2.24 -33.39 -22.18
CA LEU A 348 2.32 -34.21 -20.97
C LEU A 348 2.71 -35.68 -21.25
N GLU A 349 2.38 -36.19 -22.43
CA GLU A 349 2.72 -37.56 -22.87
C GLU A 349 4.12 -37.68 -23.49
N ALA A 350 4.73 -36.56 -23.93
CA ALA A 350 6.07 -36.56 -24.50
C ALA A 350 7.15 -36.99 -23.47
N GLU A 351 8.19 -37.67 -23.96
CA GLU A 351 9.31 -38.08 -23.12
C GLU A 351 9.98 -36.87 -22.46
N LYS A 352 10.20 -36.97 -21.14
CA LYS A 352 10.90 -35.93 -20.39
C LYS A 352 12.38 -35.91 -20.77
N GLU A 353 12.91 -34.71 -21.03
CA GLU A 353 14.37 -34.52 -21.10
C GLU A 353 15.04 -34.88 -19.77
N LYS A 354 16.04 -35.78 -19.83
CA LYS A 354 16.73 -36.30 -18.64
C LYS A 354 17.44 -35.23 -17.81
N ALA A 355 17.74 -34.08 -18.40
CA ALA A 355 18.48 -33.00 -17.75
C ALA A 355 17.61 -32.09 -16.87
N ASP A 356 16.28 -32.09 -17.03
CA ASP A 356 15.42 -31.16 -16.30
C ASP A 356 15.07 -31.67 -14.90
N LYS A 357 15.14 -30.77 -13.92
CA LYS A 357 14.82 -31.02 -12.51
C LYS A 357 13.31 -31.09 -12.27
N LEU A 358 12.48 -30.47 -13.12
CA LEU A 358 11.02 -30.44 -12.96
C LEU A 358 10.34 -31.63 -13.66
N SER A 359 9.22 -32.10 -13.12
CA SER A 359 8.35 -33.06 -13.82
C SER A 359 7.61 -32.39 -14.99
N ARG A 360 7.04 -33.17 -15.92
CA ARG A 360 6.24 -32.62 -17.03
C ARG A 360 5.07 -31.77 -16.53
N TRP A 361 4.41 -32.23 -15.47
CA TRP A 361 3.33 -31.48 -14.83
C TRP A 361 3.81 -30.19 -14.17
N GLU A 362 4.98 -30.20 -13.53
CA GLU A 362 5.57 -29.00 -12.92
C GLU A 362 5.96 -27.97 -13.99
N GLN A 363 6.58 -28.40 -15.10
CA GLN A 363 6.89 -27.53 -16.23
C GLN A 363 5.62 -26.98 -16.88
N TYR A 364 4.61 -27.82 -17.07
CA TYR A 364 3.34 -27.41 -17.65
C TYR A 364 2.62 -26.38 -16.77
N CYS A 365 2.56 -26.63 -15.46
CA CYS A 365 2.05 -25.67 -14.49
C CYS A 365 2.86 -24.36 -14.50
N GLN A 366 4.19 -24.43 -14.59
CA GLN A 366 5.03 -23.25 -14.72
C GLN A 366 4.69 -22.44 -15.98
N ALA A 367 4.46 -23.11 -17.12
CA ALA A 367 4.08 -22.47 -18.36
C ALA A 367 2.71 -21.75 -18.26
N LEU A 368 1.73 -22.38 -17.59
CA LEU A 368 0.44 -21.74 -17.33
C LEU A 368 0.60 -20.51 -16.42
N LEU A 369 1.40 -20.61 -15.35
CA LEU A 369 1.71 -19.48 -14.47
C LEU A 369 2.51 -18.37 -15.16
N ALA A 370 3.20 -18.69 -16.27
CA ALA A 370 3.96 -17.75 -17.08
C ALA A 370 3.19 -17.16 -18.26
N SER A 371 1.93 -17.56 -18.44
CA SER A 371 1.10 -17.10 -19.55
C SER A 371 0.65 -15.64 -19.37
N ASN A 372 0.41 -14.97 -20.50
CA ASN A 372 -0.15 -13.61 -20.49
C ASN A 372 -1.57 -13.59 -19.90
N GLU A 373 -2.35 -14.66 -20.11
CA GLU A 373 -3.71 -14.77 -19.59
C GLU A 373 -3.75 -14.70 -18.05
N LEU A 374 -2.70 -15.16 -17.36
CA LEU A 374 -2.63 -14.99 -15.91
C LEU A 374 -2.29 -13.55 -15.48
N MET A 375 -1.55 -12.80 -16.32
CA MET A 375 -1.04 -11.48 -15.96
C MET A 375 -1.96 -10.33 -16.39
N TYR A 376 -2.84 -10.56 -17.36
CA TYR A 376 -3.77 -9.56 -17.88
C TYR A 376 -5.21 -10.03 -17.71
N LEU A 377 -6.06 -9.17 -17.17
CA LEU A 377 -7.51 -9.36 -17.09
C LEU A 377 -8.16 -8.73 -18.33
N ASP A 378 -9.12 -9.43 -18.94
CA ASP A 378 -9.86 -9.02 -20.14
C ASP A 378 -11.39 -8.97 -19.96
#